data_AF-A0A534U181-F1
#
_entry.id   AF-A0A534U181-F1
#
_cell.length_a   1.000
_cell.length_b   1.000
_cell.length_c   1.000
_cell.angle_alpha   90.00
_cell.angle_beta   90.00
_cell.angle_gamma   90.00
#
_symmetry.space_group_name_H-M   'P 1'
#
loop_
_entity.id
_entity.type
_entity.pdbx_description
1 polymer ?
#
loop_
_entity_poly.entity_id
_entity_poly.type
_entity_poly.pdbx_seq_one_letter_code
_entity_poly.pdbx_strand_id
1 'polypeptide(L)'
;MRVRWSPTPDPRVTGYHVYVRSGGVPYGAPYEAGMPAAAPDGTLGYSVSGLTSGQTYFFAVTAYTATYLESGISGEMQLGPGNPCAIDHCWSPLACEIRVAADGSSCDDGLFCDGIAVCQGGVCQNGPPPDCSDGSACTTDRCDETLARCVHDSIPGCCRSDADCLDTDVCTSAERCVSGTCVSFAAFCPTSPCAAAFCDPRSGCGQMPVPDGVSCAPTCDPLTPRRFVLRYDPAGVSYSLRATVQTSALIDPTVSGVALEVAAPTGVVYRATVPGAVIGNQRGRQFTYRARSDTDVLATDGLASLVLKNRRGKWSLKVRGITPDLASVMSESQLALTLWFDTTCAQDTSLLCEGDSDRASCR
;
A
#
# COMPACT_ATOMS: atom_id res chain seq x y z
N MET A 1 -20.15 3.26 43.80
CA MET A 1 -19.81 2.21 44.79
C MET A 1 -20.67 2.41 46.03
N ARG A 2 -21.19 1.35 46.67
CA ARG A 2 -21.95 1.47 47.93
C ARG A 2 -21.14 0.91 49.09
N VAL A 3 -20.77 1.77 50.03
CA VAL A 3 -20.07 1.38 51.27
C VAL A 3 -21.12 1.03 52.32
N ARG A 4 -20.93 -0.05 53.07
CA ARG A 4 -21.82 -0.48 54.16
C ARG A 4 -21.03 -0.70 55.44
N TRP A 5 -21.64 -0.38 56.58
CA TRP A 5 -21.01 -0.54 57.89
C TRP A 5 -22.03 -0.83 58.98
N SER A 6 -21.56 -1.38 60.09
CA SER A 6 -22.36 -1.58 61.30
C SER A 6 -22.53 -0.26 62.05
N PRO A 7 -23.75 0.11 62.46
CA PRO A 7 -23.93 1.28 63.32
C PRO A 7 -23.25 1.07 64.68
N THR A 8 -22.72 2.15 65.25
CA THR A 8 -22.25 2.15 66.65
C THR A 8 -23.43 2.03 67.62
N PRO A 9 -23.28 1.36 68.77
CA PRO A 9 -24.32 1.31 69.80
C PRO A 9 -24.44 2.61 70.62
N ASP A 10 -23.54 3.58 70.43
CA ASP A 10 -23.57 4.86 71.16
C ASP A 10 -24.78 5.72 70.74
N PRO A 11 -25.77 5.97 71.62
CA PRO A 11 -26.98 6.70 71.28
C PRO A 11 -26.75 8.19 71.03
N ARG A 12 -25.55 8.72 71.32
CA ARG A 12 -25.20 10.13 71.10
C ARG A 12 -24.81 10.43 69.66
N VAL A 13 -24.61 9.39 68.84
CA VAL A 13 -24.25 9.53 67.43
C VAL A 13 -25.45 10.01 66.63
N THR A 14 -25.24 11.08 65.88
CA THR A 14 -26.26 11.73 65.03
C THR A 14 -25.95 11.61 63.54
N GLY A 15 -24.77 11.10 63.17
CA GLY A 15 -24.42 10.82 61.79
C GLY A 15 -23.05 10.21 61.59
N TYR A 16 -22.68 10.03 60.33
CA TYR A 16 -21.45 9.39 59.89
C TYR A 16 -20.79 10.17 58.75
N HIS A 17 -19.46 10.12 58.71
CA HIS A 17 -18.66 10.55 57.57
C HIS A 17 -18.07 9.34 56.86
N VAL A 18 -18.03 9.39 55.53
CA VAL A 18 -17.39 8.38 54.69
C VAL A 18 -16.14 8.96 54.07
N TYR A 19 -14.99 8.42 54.45
CA TYR A 19 -13.69 8.80 53.94
C TYR A 19 -13.31 7.92 52.76
N VAL A 20 -12.79 8.55 51.71
CA VAL A 20 -12.30 7.90 50.50
C VAL A 20 -10.93 8.46 50.16
N ARG A 21 -9.98 7.58 49.84
CA ARG A 21 -8.67 7.97 49.32
C ARG A 21 -8.21 7.01 48.23
N SER A 22 -7.37 7.49 47.33
CA SER A 22 -6.65 6.63 46.39
C SER A 22 -5.41 6.01 47.05
N GLY A 23 -4.88 4.93 46.46
CA GLY A 23 -3.61 4.34 46.90
C GLY A 23 -2.48 5.36 46.97
N GLY A 24 -1.71 5.35 48.06
CA GLY A 24 -0.58 6.26 48.29
C GLY A 24 -0.95 7.70 48.66
N VAL A 25 -2.24 8.04 48.74
CA VAL A 25 -2.73 9.38 49.11
C VAL A 25 -3.40 9.33 50.50
N PRO A 26 -3.17 10.31 51.40
CA PRO A 26 -3.89 10.39 52.68
C PRO A 26 -5.37 10.77 52.47
N TYR A 27 -6.20 10.54 53.49
CA TYR A 27 -7.61 10.94 53.43
C TYR A 27 -7.79 12.46 53.29
N GLY A 28 -8.67 12.85 52.37
CA GLY A 28 -9.12 14.24 52.21
C GLY A 28 -10.42 14.50 52.99
N ALA A 29 -11.17 15.52 52.56
CA ALA A 29 -12.48 15.82 53.13
C ALA A 29 -13.45 14.64 52.96
N PRO A 30 -14.23 14.27 53.99
CA PRO A 30 -15.17 13.17 53.89
C PRO A 30 -16.44 13.53 53.12
N TYR A 31 -17.15 12.49 52.68
CA TYR A 31 -18.55 12.60 52.28
C TYR A 31 -19.45 12.59 53.52
N GLU A 32 -20.37 13.54 53.58
CA GLU A 32 -21.42 13.60 54.60
C GLU A 32 -22.49 12.54 54.34
N ALA A 33 -22.48 11.45 55.11
CA ALA A 33 -23.49 10.42 55.02
C ALA A 33 -24.71 10.72 55.90
N GLY A 34 -24.59 11.64 56.86
CA GLY A 34 -25.65 11.93 57.84
C GLY A 34 -26.00 10.67 58.64
N MET A 35 -27.29 10.47 58.90
CA MET A 35 -27.81 9.23 59.49
C MET A 35 -28.60 8.46 58.43
N PRO A 36 -27.97 7.54 57.67
CA PRO A 36 -28.67 6.73 56.67
C PRO A 36 -29.77 5.88 57.30
N ALA A 37 -30.82 5.59 56.54
CA ALA A 37 -31.78 4.57 56.94
C ALA A 37 -31.09 3.20 57.02
N ALA A 38 -31.32 2.48 58.12
CA ALA A 38 -30.82 1.13 58.26
C ALA A 38 -31.47 0.21 57.23
N ALA A 39 -30.65 -0.61 56.59
CA ALA A 39 -31.13 -1.68 55.73
C ALA A 39 -31.86 -2.76 56.56
N PRO A 40 -32.64 -3.66 55.93
CA PRO A 40 -33.36 -4.74 56.63
C PRO A 40 -32.48 -5.63 57.51
N ASP A 41 -31.19 -5.59 57.24
CA ASP A 41 -30.16 -6.40 57.86
C ASP A 41 -29.39 -5.64 58.98
N GLY A 42 -29.86 -4.43 59.32
CA GLY A 42 -29.36 -3.59 60.40
C GLY A 42 -28.15 -2.72 60.08
N THR A 43 -27.55 -2.85 58.89
CA THR A 43 -26.40 -2.00 58.51
C THR A 43 -26.81 -0.66 57.92
N LEU A 44 -25.91 0.30 58.06
CA LEU A 44 -25.98 1.59 57.38
C LEU A 44 -25.19 1.50 56.07
N GLY A 45 -25.47 2.41 55.13
CA GLY A 45 -24.69 2.47 53.91
C GLY A 45 -24.86 3.79 53.16
N TYR A 46 -23.83 4.11 52.37
CA TYR A 46 -23.74 5.34 51.59
C TYR A 46 -23.16 5.06 50.20
N SER A 47 -23.68 5.74 49.19
CA SER A 47 -23.23 5.57 47.80
C SER A 47 -22.24 6.67 47.44
N VAL A 48 -20.99 6.27 47.21
CA VAL A 48 -19.94 7.14 46.68
C VAL A 48 -19.98 7.09 45.15
N SER A 49 -20.06 8.28 44.54
CA SER A 49 -20.03 8.50 43.08
C SER A 49 -18.72 9.19 42.67
N GLY A 50 -18.46 9.25 41.35
CA GLY A 50 -17.29 9.96 40.81
C GLY A 50 -15.95 9.20 40.93
N LEU A 51 -15.98 7.89 41.16
CA LEU A 51 -14.78 7.05 41.20
C LEU A 51 -14.37 6.65 39.78
N THR A 52 -13.09 6.78 39.44
CA THR A 52 -12.51 6.32 38.18
C THR A 52 -12.31 4.80 38.20
N SER A 53 -12.72 4.12 37.12
CA SER A 53 -12.48 2.68 36.94
C SER A 53 -10.98 2.35 36.89
N GLY A 54 -10.59 1.16 37.35
CA GLY A 54 -9.19 0.70 37.31
C GLY A 54 -8.26 1.30 38.37
N GLN A 55 -8.78 2.01 39.37
CA GLN A 55 -7.97 2.61 40.44
C GLN A 55 -8.22 1.96 41.80
N THR A 56 -7.17 1.88 42.63
CA THR A 56 -7.31 1.47 44.03
C THR A 56 -7.86 2.61 44.87
N TYR A 57 -8.99 2.38 45.54
CA TYR A 57 -9.55 3.22 46.59
C TYR A 57 -9.54 2.51 47.95
N PHE A 58 -9.48 3.29 49.02
CA PHE A 58 -9.66 2.84 50.38
C PHE A 58 -10.80 3.63 51.02
N PHE A 59 -11.69 2.93 51.71
CA PHE A 59 -12.88 3.47 52.36
C PHE A 59 -12.79 3.27 53.86
N ALA A 60 -13.17 4.29 54.62
CA ALA A 60 -13.36 4.17 56.06
C ALA A 60 -14.49 5.07 56.52
N VAL A 61 -15.01 4.80 57.72
CA VAL A 61 -16.17 5.49 58.28
C VAL A 61 -15.85 5.96 59.68
N THR A 62 -16.30 7.16 60.02
CA THR A 62 -16.35 7.67 61.39
C THR A 62 -17.80 7.99 61.76
N ALA A 63 -18.07 8.02 63.06
CA ALA A 63 -19.34 8.50 63.60
C ALA A 63 -19.14 9.88 64.24
N TYR A 64 -20.17 10.73 64.22
CA TYR A 64 -20.15 12.02 64.91
C TYR A 64 -21.41 12.28 65.75
N THR A 65 -21.26 13.10 66.79
CA THR A 65 -22.36 13.53 67.67
C THR A 65 -22.96 14.87 67.21
N ALA A 66 -24.05 15.31 67.86
CA ALA A 66 -24.67 16.62 67.60
C ALA A 66 -23.74 17.82 67.80
N THR A 67 -22.65 17.64 68.55
CA THR A 67 -21.61 18.67 68.76
C THR A 67 -20.45 18.52 67.76
N TYR A 68 -20.60 17.69 66.73
CA TYR A 68 -19.57 17.36 65.74
C TYR A 68 -18.28 16.77 66.33
N LEU A 69 -18.40 16.08 67.48
CA LEU A 69 -17.28 15.29 67.99
C LEU A 69 -17.21 13.98 67.20
N GLU A 70 -16.11 13.77 66.50
CA GLU A 70 -15.90 12.62 65.62
C GLU A 70 -15.16 11.49 66.33
N SER A 71 -15.52 10.25 66.00
CA SER A 71 -14.85 9.04 66.49
C SER A 71 -13.47 8.84 65.85
N GLY A 72 -12.73 7.84 66.33
CA GLY A 72 -11.65 7.27 65.54
C GLY A 72 -12.16 6.68 64.22
N ILE A 73 -11.28 6.64 63.22
CA ILE A 73 -11.57 6.04 61.91
C ILE A 73 -11.74 4.52 62.06
N SER A 74 -12.70 3.94 61.33
CA SER A 74 -12.88 2.49 61.26
C SER A 74 -11.65 1.79 60.65
N GLY A 75 -11.66 0.46 60.64
CA GLY A 75 -10.79 -0.29 59.74
C GLY A 75 -11.03 0.15 58.28
N GLU A 76 -9.96 0.18 57.49
CA GLU A 76 -10.04 0.52 56.07
C GLU A 76 -10.49 -0.67 55.22
N MET A 77 -11.45 -0.45 54.32
CA MET A 77 -11.85 -1.38 53.28
C MET A 77 -11.18 -0.97 51.97
N GLN A 78 -10.39 -1.86 51.38
CA GLN A 78 -9.76 -1.63 50.09
C GLN A 78 -10.67 -2.06 48.93
N LEU A 79 -10.71 -1.23 47.89
CA LEU A 79 -11.24 -1.52 46.57
C LEU A 79 -10.06 -1.33 45.58
N GLY A 80 -9.30 -2.38 45.25
CA GLY A 80 -8.20 -2.30 44.27
C GLY A 80 -8.69 -1.97 42.85
N PRO A 81 -7.80 -1.80 41.83
CA PRO A 81 -8.19 -2.17 40.47
C PRO A 81 -8.70 -3.59 40.63
N GLY A 82 -10.02 -3.77 40.53
CA GLY A 82 -10.65 -4.99 40.99
C GLY A 82 -9.87 -6.13 40.37
N ASN A 83 -9.23 -6.97 41.17
CA ASN A 83 -8.76 -8.22 40.63
C ASN A 83 -10.07 -8.92 40.23
N PRO A 84 -10.40 -9.02 38.93
CA PRO A 84 -11.66 -9.63 38.50
C PRO A 84 -11.77 -11.10 38.97
N CYS A 85 -10.64 -11.69 39.38
CA CYS A 85 -10.54 -13.01 39.98
C CYS A 85 -10.64 -13.04 41.51
N ALA A 86 -10.88 -11.89 42.14
CA ALA A 86 -11.25 -11.75 43.53
C ALA A 86 -12.72 -11.28 43.58
N ILE A 87 -13.60 -12.19 44.00
CA ILE A 87 -15.04 -11.92 44.11
C ILE A 87 -15.42 -11.73 45.57
N ASP A 88 -16.20 -10.70 45.85
CA ASP A 88 -16.77 -10.49 47.18
C ASP A 88 -17.86 -11.54 47.42
N HIS A 89 -17.70 -12.33 48.48
CA HIS A 89 -18.69 -13.30 48.93
C HIS A 89 -19.21 -12.90 50.31
N CYS A 90 -20.31 -12.15 50.32
CA CYS A 90 -20.96 -11.72 51.54
C CYS A 90 -22.17 -12.61 51.85
N TRP A 91 -22.15 -13.31 52.99
CA TRP A 91 -23.30 -14.11 53.47
C TRP A 91 -24.12 -13.38 54.53
N SER A 92 -23.60 -12.26 55.05
CA SER A 92 -24.34 -11.34 55.88
C SER A 92 -23.79 -9.92 55.73
N PRO A 93 -24.45 -8.90 56.27
CA PRO A 93 -24.01 -7.51 56.18
C PRO A 93 -22.74 -7.23 57.00
N LEU A 94 -22.48 -8.08 57.98
CA LEU A 94 -21.35 -8.01 58.90
C LEU A 94 -20.27 -9.03 58.57
N ALA A 95 -20.51 -9.88 57.57
CA ALA A 95 -19.65 -11.00 57.26
C ALA A 95 -19.53 -11.16 55.76
N CYS A 96 -18.39 -10.69 55.27
CA CYS A 96 -17.97 -10.81 53.90
C CYS A 96 -16.53 -11.31 53.87
N GLU A 97 -16.24 -12.18 52.92
CA GLU A 97 -14.89 -12.64 52.65
C GLU A 97 -14.58 -12.45 51.16
N ILE A 98 -13.31 -12.27 50.84
CA ILE A 98 -12.85 -12.31 49.46
C ILE A 98 -12.65 -13.78 49.08
N ARG A 99 -13.33 -14.23 48.03
CA ARG A 99 -13.09 -15.55 47.42
C ARG A 99 -12.35 -15.40 46.11
N VAL A 100 -11.64 -16.46 45.75
CA VAL A 100 -11.06 -16.62 44.42
C VAL A 100 -12.17 -17.02 43.46
N ALA A 101 -12.30 -16.30 42.34
CA ALA A 101 -13.18 -16.70 41.25
C ALA A 101 -12.79 -18.09 40.74
N ALA A 102 -13.77 -18.87 40.29
CA ALA A 102 -13.49 -20.19 39.74
C ALA A 102 -12.55 -20.07 38.53
N ASP A 103 -11.60 -21.01 38.40
CA ASP A 103 -10.73 -21.05 37.23
C ASP A 103 -11.56 -21.13 35.94
N GLY A 104 -11.19 -20.32 34.95
CA GLY A 104 -11.95 -20.17 33.69
C GLY A 104 -13.04 -19.11 33.73
N SER A 105 -13.29 -18.45 34.87
CA SER A 105 -14.18 -17.28 34.91
C SER A 105 -13.60 -16.15 34.05
N SER A 106 -14.43 -15.50 33.24
CA SER A 106 -13.96 -14.37 32.42
C SER A 106 -13.52 -13.21 33.31
N CYS A 107 -12.36 -12.67 32.97
CA CYS A 107 -11.79 -11.50 33.62
C CYS A 107 -11.30 -10.45 32.62
N ASP A 108 -11.80 -10.58 31.39
CA ASP A 108 -11.43 -9.82 30.21
C ASP A 108 -11.63 -8.31 30.45
N ASP A 109 -10.60 -7.52 30.18
CA ASP A 109 -10.66 -6.06 30.28
C ASP A 109 -11.20 -5.41 29.01
N GLY A 110 -11.57 -6.24 28.02
CA GLY A 110 -12.12 -5.84 26.74
C GLY A 110 -11.05 -5.43 25.73
N LEU A 111 -9.76 -5.62 26.04
CA LEU A 111 -8.70 -5.49 25.06
C LEU A 111 -8.73 -6.72 24.13
N PHE A 112 -8.78 -6.47 22.83
CA PHE A 112 -8.88 -7.54 21.83
C PHE A 112 -7.52 -8.19 21.59
N CYS A 113 -6.46 -7.40 21.55
CA CYS A 113 -5.15 -7.82 21.08
C CYS A 113 -4.32 -8.61 22.09
N ASP A 114 -4.69 -8.63 23.37
CA ASP A 114 -4.07 -9.50 24.38
C ASP A 114 -4.83 -10.81 24.58
N GLY A 115 -5.97 -10.99 23.92
CA GLY A 115 -6.73 -12.22 23.89
C GLY A 115 -7.58 -12.43 25.15
N ILE A 116 -8.56 -13.33 25.05
CA ILE A 116 -9.58 -13.51 26.10
C ILE A 116 -8.92 -13.87 27.43
N ALA A 117 -9.11 -13.01 28.43
CA ALA A 117 -8.56 -13.23 29.76
C ALA A 117 -9.49 -14.06 30.65
N VAL A 118 -8.91 -15.02 31.36
CA VAL A 118 -9.61 -15.88 32.33
C VAL A 118 -8.88 -15.97 33.66
N CYS A 119 -9.63 -16.20 34.72
CA CYS A 119 -9.08 -16.42 36.04
C CYS A 119 -8.37 -17.77 36.13
N GLN A 120 -7.16 -17.78 36.67
CA GLN A 120 -6.45 -18.98 37.03
C GLN A 120 -5.66 -18.78 38.33
N GLY A 121 -6.01 -19.52 39.38
CA GLY A 121 -5.37 -19.41 40.69
C GLY A 121 -5.58 -18.04 41.36
N GLY A 122 -6.69 -17.38 41.07
CA GLY A 122 -7.00 -16.04 41.60
C GLY A 122 -6.26 -14.90 40.93
N VAL A 123 -5.62 -15.14 39.79
CA VAL A 123 -5.00 -14.11 38.96
C VAL A 123 -5.68 -14.12 37.60
N CYS A 124 -5.95 -12.94 37.05
CA CYS A 124 -6.43 -12.82 35.68
C CYS A 124 -5.25 -13.07 34.73
N GLN A 125 -5.37 -14.09 33.88
CA GLN A 125 -4.37 -14.45 32.90
C GLN A 125 -4.95 -14.22 31.51
N ASN A 126 -4.26 -13.38 30.73
CA ASN A 126 -4.60 -13.15 29.34
C ASN A 126 -4.38 -14.41 28.53
N GLY A 127 -5.27 -14.64 27.58
CA GLY A 127 -5.12 -15.70 26.60
C GLY A 127 -3.95 -15.43 25.65
N PRO A 128 -3.69 -16.33 24.70
CA PRO A 128 -2.86 -15.98 23.56
C PRO A 128 -3.55 -14.87 22.74
N PRO A 129 -2.80 -13.83 22.31
CA PRO A 129 -3.26 -12.88 21.31
C PRO A 129 -3.80 -13.58 20.04
N PRO A 130 -4.73 -12.95 19.31
CA PRO A 130 -5.13 -13.44 18.00
C PRO A 130 -3.93 -13.49 17.05
N ASP A 131 -3.79 -14.60 16.32
CA ASP A 131 -2.82 -14.69 15.22
C ASP A 131 -3.35 -13.88 14.04
N CYS A 132 -2.72 -12.73 13.79
CA CYS A 132 -3.10 -11.82 12.71
C CYS A 132 -2.38 -12.10 11.40
N SER A 133 -1.56 -13.15 11.29
CA SER A 133 -0.90 -13.49 10.03
C SER A 133 -1.93 -13.93 8.98
N ASP A 134 -2.05 -13.20 7.86
CA ASP A 134 -2.85 -13.67 6.71
C ASP A 134 -2.03 -14.59 5.78
N GLY A 135 -0.81 -14.93 6.18
CA GLY A 135 0.15 -15.71 5.39
C GLY A 135 0.77 -14.88 4.26
N SER A 136 0.43 -13.60 4.18
CA SER A 136 0.98 -12.45 3.46
C SER A 136 2.49 -12.28 3.45
N ALA A 137 3.18 -12.17 2.31
CA ALA A 137 4.55 -11.65 2.29
C ALA A 137 4.55 -10.15 1.93
N CYS A 138 3.41 -9.67 1.40
CA CYS A 138 3.20 -8.31 0.93
C CYS A 138 2.23 -7.53 1.79
N THR A 139 1.97 -8.01 3.01
CA THR A 139 1.18 -7.34 4.03
C THR A 139 2.03 -7.20 5.28
N THR A 140 1.85 -6.10 5.99
CA THR A 140 2.30 -5.97 7.37
C THR A 140 1.09 -6.23 8.25
N ASP A 141 1.11 -7.38 8.90
CA ASP A 141 0.02 -7.82 9.77
C ASP A 141 0.18 -7.22 11.17
N ARG A 142 -0.90 -6.66 11.69
CA ARG A 142 -0.95 -6.19 13.08
C ARG A 142 -2.33 -6.36 13.67
N CYS A 143 -2.37 -6.49 14.99
CA CYS A 143 -3.62 -6.41 15.72
C CYS A 143 -3.94 -4.93 16.00
N ASP A 144 -5.16 -4.50 15.67
CA ASP A 144 -5.64 -3.13 15.91
C ASP A 144 -6.69 -3.12 17.01
N GLU A 145 -6.30 -2.56 18.16
CA GLU A 145 -7.14 -2.50 19.36
C GLU A 145 -8.33 -1.56 19.18
N THR A 146 -8.16 -0.49 18.40
CA THR A 146 -9.24 0.50 18.19
C THR A 146 -10.37 -0.09 17.36
N LEU A 147 -10.03 -0.99 16.42
CA LEU A 147 -11.00 -1.66 15.56
C LEU A 147 -11.40 -3.06 16.06
N ALA A 148 -10.77 -3.54 17.13
CA ALA A 148 -10.92 -4.90 17.67
C ALA A 148 -10.82 -5.98 16.57
N ARG A 149 -9.80 -5.89 15.71
CA ARG A 149 -9.56 -6.83 14.61
C ARG A 149 -8.10 -6.86 14.16
N CYS A 150 -7.74 -7.93 13.46
CA CYS A 150 -6.52 -7.96 12.67
C CYS A 150 -6.64 -7.06 11.43
N VAL A 151 -5.57 -6.35 11.13
CA VAL A 151 -5.42 -5.54 9.93
C VAL A 151 -4.16 -5.96 9.17
N HIS A 152 -4.28 -5.96 7.84
CA HIS A 152 -3.25 -6.45 6.91
C HIS A 152 -2.92 -5.31 5.96
N ASP A 153 -1.97 -4.46 6.37
CA ASP A 153 -1.63 -3.25 5.61
C ASP A 153 -0.74 -3.63 4.43
N SER A 154 -1.18 -3.39 3.20
CA SER A 154 -0.40 -3.73 2.00
C SER A 154 0.94 -2.97 1.97
N ILE A 155 2.02 -3.68 1.66
CA ILE A 155 3.35 -3.11 1.50
C ILE A 155 3.44 -2.51 0.08
N PRO A 156 3.65 -1.19 -0.08
CA PRO A 156 3.71 -0.55 -1.39
C PRO A 156 4.78 -1.19 -2.29
N GLY A 157 4.38 -1.53 -3.52
CA GLY A 157 5.28 -2.12 -4.52
C GLY A 157 5.61 -3.60 -4.29
N CYS A 158 5.09 -4.25 -3.23
CA CYS A 158 5.23 -5.69 -3.05
C CYS A 158 4.16 -6.45 -3.84
N CYS A 159 4.52 -7.61 -4.38
CA CYS A 159 3.60 -8.47 -5.12
C CYS A 159 3.88 -9.96 -4.93
N ARG A 160 2.89 -10.80 -5.30
CA ARG A 160 3.04 -12.26 -5.40
C ARG A 160 2.82 -12.77 -6.81
N SER A 161 2.06 -12.03 -7.59
CA SER A 161 1.69 -12.33 -8.96
C SER A 161 1.60 -11.03 -9.77
N ASP A 162 1.64 -11.14 -11.09
CA ASP A 162 1.51 -9.98 -11.97
C ASP A 162 0.17 -9.25 -11.78
N ALA A 163 -0.88 -9.98 -11.37
CA ALA A 163 -2.20 -9.41 -11.11
C ALA A 163 -2.18 -8.42 -9.93
N ASP A 164 -1.27 -8.59 -8.97
CA ASP A 164 -1.14 -7.69 -7.82
C ASP A 164 -0.48 -6.36 -8.20
N CYS A 165 0.21 -6.31 -9.34
CA CYS A 165 0.88 -5.12 -9.85
C CYS A 165 0.01 -4.30 -10.80
N LEU A 166 -1.17 -4.80 -11.18
CA LEU A 166 -2.08 -4.07 -12.04
C LEU A 166 -2.53 -2.79 -11.34
N ASP A 167 -2.12 -1.66 -11.89
CA ASP A 167 -2.57 -0.35 -11.46
C ASP A 167 -3.54 0.26 -12.49
N THR A 168 -3.99 1.47 -12.20
CA THR A 168 -4.80 2.28 -13.12
C THR A 168 -3.97 3.35 -13.80
N ASP A 169 -2.64 3.28 -13.71
CA ASP A 169 -1.74 4.27 -14.30
C ASP A 169 -1.63 3.98 -15.80
N VAL A 170 -2.30 4.81 -16.61
CA VAL A 170 -2.23 4.68 -18.07
C VAL A 170 -0.85 5.02 -18.63
N CYS A 171 0.04 5.56 -17.79
CA CYS A 171 1.43 5.87 -18.08
C CYS A 171 2.38 4.75 -17.69
N THR A 172 1.90 3.60 -17.26
CA THR A 172 2.71 2.38 -17.13
C THR A 172 2.04 1.21 -17.83
N SER A 173 2.85 0.23 -18.23
CA SER A 173 2.38 -0.96 -18.92
C SER A 173 3.28 -2.14 -18.63
N ALA A 174 2.76 -3.34 -18.94
CA ALA A 174 3.39 -4.62 -18.62
C ALA A 174 3.80 -4.68 -17.14
N GLU A 175 2.81 -4.48 -16.26
CA GLU A 175 2.97 -4.66 -14.83
C GLU A 175 3.36 -6.12 -14.53
N ARG A 176 4.55 -6.32 -13.95
CA ARG A 176 5.09 -7.64 -13.64
C ARG A 176 5.51 -7.72 -12.19
N CYS A 177 5.27 -8.87 -11.60
CA CYS A 177 5.85 -9.19 -10.31
C CYS A 177 7.21 -9.87 -10.49
N VAL A 178 8.30 -9.17 -10.17
CA VAL A 178 9.66 -9.68 -10.29
C VAL A 178 10.30 -9.71 -8.91
N SER A 179 10.63 -10.92 -8.44
CA SER A 179 11.26 -11.13 -7.13
C SER A 179 10.50 -10.46 -5.97
N GLY A 180 9.17 -10.45 -6.04
CA GLY A 180 8.30 -9.87 -5.02
C GLY A 180 8.17 -8.34 -5.08
N THR A 181 8.68 -7.70 -6.13
CA THR A 181 8.54 -6.25 -6.37
C THR A 181 7.84 -5.99 -7.70
N CYS A 182 6.88 -5.06 -7.72
CA CYS A 182 6.24 -4.62 -8.95
C CYS A 182 7.21 -3.81 -9.80
N VAL A 183 7.31 -4.19 -11.07
CA VAL A 183 8.08 -3.46 -12.08
C VAL A 183 7.20 -3.23 -13.30
N SER A 184 7.41 -2.10 -13.96
CA SER A 184 6.62 -1.65 -15.09
C SER A 184 7.46 -0.88 -16.10
N PHE A 185 6.89 -0.68 -17.29
CA PHE A 185 7.45 0.20 -18.29
C PHE A 185 6.68 1.51 -18.34
N ALA A 186 7.40 2.63 -18.23
CA ALA A 186 6.82 3.95 -18.43
C ALA A 186 6.33 4.11 -19.88
N ALA A 187 5.13 4.64 -20.05
CA ALA A 187 4.54 5.00 -21.32
C ALA A 187 5.39 6.09 -21.98
N PHE A 188 5.64 5.91 -23.27
CA PHE A 188 6.30 6.93 -24.07
C PHE A 188 5.27 7.88 -24.66
N CYS A 189 5.39 9.16 -24.32
CA CYS A 189 4.58 10.18 -24.94
C CYS A 189 5.33 10.83 -26.11
N PRO A 190 4.73 10.86 -27.32
CA PRO A 190 5.40 11.34 -28.51
C PRO A 190 5.67 12.84 -28.37
N THR A 191 6.93 13.27 -28.51
CA THR A 191 7.28 14.69 -28.53
C THR A 191 7.01 15.27 -29.91
N SER A 192 6.61 16.54 -29.97
CA SER A 192 6.58 17.28 -31.23
C SER A 192 7.71 18.32 -31.27
N PRO A 193 8.10 18.82 -32.46
CA PRO A 193 9.10 19.87 -32.60
C PRO A 193 8.87 21.07 -31.67
N CYS A 194 7.59 21.44 -31.46
CA CYS A 194 7.19 22.61 -30.68
C CYS A 194 6.39 22.24 -29.42
N ALA A 195 6.47 21.00 -28.94
CA ALA A 195 5.85 20.62 -27.67
C ALA A 195 6.60 19.48 -26.98
N ALA A 196 6.87 19.65 -25.69
CA ALA A 196 7.37 18.59 -24.85
C ALA A 196 6.24 17.63 -24.50
N ALA A 197 6.50 16.34 -24.57
CA ALA A 197 5.53 15.34 -24.17
C ALA A 197 5.55 15.16 -22.65
N PHE A 198 4.39 14.93 -22.05
CA PHE A 198 4.25 14.49 -20.67
C PHE A 198 3.23 13.36 -20.61
N CYS A 199 3.27 12.58 -19.54
CA CYS A 199 2.28 11.56 -19.28
C CYS A 199 1.55 11.87 -17.97
N ASP A 200 0.23 12.00 -18.04
CA ASP A 200 -0.64 12.12 -16.88
C ASP A 200 -1.18 10.72 -16.51
N PRO A 201 -0.95 10.21 -15.28
CA PRO A 201 -1.33 8.85 -14.89
C PRO A 201 -2.81 8.49 -15.05
N ARG A 202 -3.71 9.46 -15.26
CA ARG A 202 -5.14 9.23 -15.50
C ARG A 202 -5.55 9.48 -16.94
N SER A 203 -4.95 10.49 -17.56
CA SER A 203 -5.37 11.04 -18.85
C SER A 203 -4.49 10.58 -20.01
N GLY A 204 -3.34 9.99 -19.71
CA GLY A 204 -2.37 9.49 -20.68
C GLY A 204 -1.49 10.59 -21.23
N CYS A 205 -1.06 10.43 -22.47
CA CYS A 205 -0.09 11.32 -23.08
C CYS A 205 -0.67 12.70 -23.39
N GLY A 206 -0.02 13.72 -22.85
CA GLY A 206 -0.26 15.13 -23.15
C GLY A 206 0.93 15.78 -23.83
N GLN A 207 0.71 17.01 -24.30
CA GLN A 207 1.73 17.87 -24.90
C GLN A 207 1.74 19.21 -24.20
N MET A 208 2.93 19.69 -23.86
CA MET A 208 3.15 21.03 -23.34
C MET A 208 3.82 21.89 -24.41
N PRO A 209 3.15 22.93 -24.92
CA PRO A 209 3.71 23.76 -25.98
C PRO A 209 5.03 24.43 -25.55
N VAL A 210 5.96 24.55 -26.49
CA VAL A 210 7.18 25.35 -26.32
C VAL A 210 6.78 26.84 -26.20
N PRO A 211 7.33 27.61 -25.24
CA PRO A 211 7.01 29.03 -25.09
C PRO A 211 7.32 29.87 -26.34
N ASP A 212 6.52 30.91 -26.54
CA ASP A 212 6.70 31.85 -27.65
C ASP A 212 8.12 32.44 -27.67
N GLY A 213 8.72 32.50 -28.86
CA GLY A 213 10.09 33.01 -29.07
C GLY A 213 11.21 31.99 -28.92
N VAL A 214 10.90 30.74 -28.55
CA VAL A 214 11.86 29.63 -28.54
C VAL A 214 11.74 28.83 -29.84
N SER A 215 12.87 28.56 -30.50
CA SER A 215 12.90 27.75 -31.72
C SER A 215 12.59 26.28 -31.43
N CYS A 216 11.68 25.70 -32.21
CA CYS A 216 11.32 24.29 -32.15
C CYS A 216 12.51 23.38 -32.48
N ALA A 217 12.50 22.15 -31.96
CA ALA A 217 13.48 21.12 -32.31
C ALA A 217 13.38 20.76 -33.81
N PRO A 218 14.47 20.37 -34.48
CA PRO A 218 14.44 20.02 -35.89
C PRO A 218 13.50 18.84 -36.18
N THR A 219 12.80 18.89 -37.31
CA THR A 219 11.95 17.79 -37.82
C THR A 219 12.78 16.57 -38.17
N CYS A 220 12.20 15.36 -38.04
CA CYS A 220 12.86 14.13 -38.45
C CYS A 220 13.31 14.20 -39.92
N ASP A 221 14.49 13.66 -40.19
CA ASP A 221 15.00 13.49 -41.55
C ASP A 221 14.10 12.50 -42.35
N PRO A 222 14.12 12.51 -43.69
CA PRO A 222 13.32 11.57 -44.47
C PRO A 222 13.78 10.11 -44.29
N LEU A 223 12.84 9.23 -43.92
CA LEU A 223 13.00 7.77 -44.02
C LEU A 223 12.42 7.32 -45.36
N THR A 224 13.11 6.42 -46.07
CA THR A 224 12.59 5.81 -47.29
C THR A 224 12.48 4.30 -47.10
N PRO A 225 11.32 3.80 -46.66
CA PRO A 225 11.02 2.38 -46.59
C PRO A 225 11.13 1.76 -48.00
N ARG A 226 11.81 0.62 -48.10
CA ARG A 226 11.89 -0.17 -49.34
C ARG A 226 10.94 -1.34 -49.32
N ARG A 227 10.71 -1.86 -48.11
CA ARG A 227 9.86 -3.01 -47.86
C ARG A 227 9.59 -3.13 -46.38
N PHE A 228 8.32 -3.06 -45.99
CA PHE A 228 7.86 -3.47 -44.68
C PHE A 228 6.87 -4.62 -44.87
N VAL A 229 7.09 -5.75 -44.20
CA VAL A 229 6.21 -6.92 -44.31
C VAL A 229 5.86 -7.40 -42.93
N LEU A 230 4.56 -7.63 -42.71
CA LEU A 230 3.98 -8.25 -41.53
C LEU A 230 3.43 -9.62 -41.93
N ARG A 231 3.57 -10.61 -41.05
CA ARG A 231 3.00 -11.95 -41.22
C ARG A 231 2.52 -12.45 -39.88
N TYR A 232 1.27 -12.88 -39.85
CA TYR A 232 0.73 -13.57 -38.69
C TYR A 232 1.51 -14.86 -38.43
N ASP A 233 1.77 -15.11 -37.15
CA ASP A 233 2.45 -16.29 -36.61
C ASP A 233 1.69 -16.70 -35.32
N PRO A 234 1.59 -17.98 -34.98
CA PRO A 234 0.99 -18.39 -33.70
C PRO A 234 1.62 -17.71 -32.47
N ALA A 235 2.89 -17.30 -32.54
CA ALA A 235 3.58 -16.57 -31.48
C ALA A 235 3.42 -15.04 -31.55
N GLY A 236 2.68 -14.49 -32.52
CA GLY A 236 2.43 -13.05 -32.68
C GLY A 236 2.46 -12.59 -34.16
N VAL A 237 2.99 -11.41 -34.44
CA VAL A 237 3.21 -10.94 -35.81
C VAL A 237 4.70 -10.82 -36.08
N SER A 238 5.19 -11.67 -36.97
CA SER A 238 6.56 -11.55 -37.46
C SER A 238 6.66 -10.40 -38.47
N TYR A 239 7.68 -9.55 -38.32
CA TYR A 239 7.87 -8.40 -39.19
C TYR A 239 9.28 -8.32 -39.76
N SER A 240 9.40 -7.71 -40.93
CA SER A 240 10.68 -7.39 -41.58
C SER A 240 10.63 -6.02 -42.23
N LEU A 241 11.51 -5.13 -41.80
CA LEU A 241 11.68 -3.80 -42.38
C LEU A 241 13.01 -3.71 -43.13
N ARG A 242 12.98 -3.12 -44.32
CA ARG A 242 14.15 -2.61 -45.02
C ARG A 242 13.88 -1.16 -45.39
N ALA A 243 14.79 -0.27 -45.03
CA ALA A 243 14.67 1.15 -45.34
C ALA A 243 16.04 1.75 -45.67
N THR A 244 16.03 2.94 -46.25
CA THR A 244 17.20 3.81 -46.33
C THR A 244 16.94 5.10 -45.59
N VAL A 245 17.95 5.58 -44.87
CA VAL A 245 17.90 6.83 -44.12
C VAL A 245 18.94 7.78 -44.69
N GLN A 246 18.55 9.03 -44.89
CA GLN A 246 19.49 10.13 -45.15
C GLN A 246 19.44 11.04 -43.94
N THR A 247 20.47 11.01 -43.10
CA THR A 247 20.50 11.84 -41.90
C THR A 247 21.37 13.06 -42.11
N SER A 248 20.88 14.23 -41.73
CA SER A 248 21.65 15.48 -41.76
C SER A 248 22.66 15.54 -40.61
N ALA A 249 22.37 14.86 -39.51
CA ALA A 249 23.26 14.72 -38.35
C ALA A 249 24.23 13.54 -38.44
N LEU A 250 25.38 13.68 -37.76
CA LEU A 250 26.31 12.59 -37.48
C LEU A 250 25.73 11.72 -36.36
N ILE A 251 25.58 10.42 -36.63
CA ILE A 251 24.97 9.46 -35.71
C ILE A 251 25.94 8.32 -35.42
N ASP A 252 26.06 7.96 -34.14
CA ASP A 252 26.70 6.73 -33.68
C ASP A 252 25.68 5.85 -32.94
N PRO A 253 25.15 4.79 -33.58
CA PRO A 253 24.18 3.89 -32.96
C PRO A 253 24.66 3.21 -31.68
N THR A 254 25.98 3.07 -31.47
CA THR A 254 26.51 2.47 -30.23
C THR A 254 26.39 3.39 -29.02
N VAL A 255 26.23 4.69 -29.25
CA VAL A 255 25.99 5.69 -28.22
C VAL A 255 24.50 6.01 -28.15
N SER A 256 23.88 6.28 -29.29
CA SER A 256 22.48 6.73 -29.36
C SER A 256 21.45 5.62 -29.12
N GLY A 257 21.85 4.36 -29.31
CA GLY A 257 20.88 3.28 -29.50
C GLY A 257 20.03 3.51 -30.76
N VAL A 258 19.01 2.67 -30.92
CA VAL A 258 18.05 2.76 -32.02
C VAL A 258 16.66 2.40 -31.51
N ALA A 259 15.66 3.25 -31.78
CA ALA A 259 14.26 2.87 -31.60
C ALA A 259 13.53 2.84 -32.95
N LEU A 260 12.73 1.81 -33.18
CA LEU A 260 11.82 1.70 -34.31
C LEU A 260 10.39 1.88 -33.79
N GLU A 261 9.64 2.77 -34.42
CA GLU A 261 8.22 2.98 -34.15
C GLU A 261 7.39 2.71 -35.41
N VAL A 262 6.22 2.11 -35.18
CA VAL A 262 5.17 1.92 -36.19
C VAL A 262 3.91 2.55 -35.63
N ALA A 263 3.31 3.47 -36.38
CA ALA A 263 2.08 4.15 -36.02
C ALA A 263 0.99 3.93 -37.06
N ALA A 264 -0.23 3.76 -36.58
CA ALA A 264 -1.47 3.82 -37.35
C ALA A 264 -2.04 5.25 -37.31
N PRO A 265 -3.11 5.56 -38.05
CA PRO A 265 -3.78 6.85 -37.95
C PRO A 265 -4.29 7.17 -36.53
N THR A 266 -4.50 6.13 -35.71
CA THR A 266 -4.94 6.22 -34.31
C THR A 266 -3.81 6.50 -33.32
N GLY A 267 -2.54 6.36 -33.73
CA GLY A 267 -1.38 6.57 -32.86
C GLY A 267 -0.27 5.54 -33.03
N VAL A 268 0.76 5.60 -32.18
CA VAL A 268 1.85 4.61 -32.16
C VAL A 268 1.30 3.28 -31.66
N VAL A 269 1.51 2.23 -32.44
CA VAL A 269 1.02 0.87 -32.15
C VAL A 269 2.14 -0.04 -31.67
N TYR A 270 3.36 0.21 -32.14
CA TYR A 270 4.50 -0.62 -31.79
C TYR A 270 5.75 0.22 -31.68
N ARG A 271 6.56 -0.06 -30.65
CA ARG A 271 7.91 0.47 -30.51
C ARG A 271 8.85 -0.63 -30.03
N ALA A 272 10.03 -0.67 -30.63
CA ALA A 272 11.13 -1.48 -30.12
C ALA A 272 12.39 -0.64 -30.00
N THR A 273 13.09 -0.80 -28.88
CA THR A 273 14.33 -0.08 -28.60
C THR A 273 15.49 -1.05 -28.43
N VAL A 274 16.58 -0.77 -29.15
CA VAL A 274 17.86 -1.48 -29.00
C VAL A 274 18.86 -0.52 -28.34
N PRO A 275 19.29 -0.79 -27.10
CA PRO A 275 20.30 0.02 -26.44
C PRO A 275 21.62 0.05 -27.21
N GLY A 276 22.28 1.21 -27.23
CA GLY A 276 23.55 1.36 -27.96
C GLY A 276 24.65 0.40 -27.48
N ALA A 277 24.69 0.12 -26.18
CA ALA A 277 25.66 -0.77 -25.54
C ALA A 277 25.64 -2.21 -26.09
N VAL A 278 24.50 -2.67 -26.63
CA VAL A 278 24.36 -4.02 -27.20
C VAL A 278 24.55 -4.07 -28.73
N ILE A 279 24.79 -2.91 -29.36
CA ILE A 279 24.99 -2.80 -30.79
C ILE A 279 26.48 -2.96 -31.12
N GLY A 280 26.82 -4.04 -31.83
CA GLY A 280 28.18 -4.28 -32.29
C GLY A 280 28.56 -3.34 -33.43
N ASN A 281 29.75 -2.72 -33.36
CA ASN A 281 30.29 -1.83 -34.40
C ASN A 281 31.39 -2.53 -35.21
N GLN A 282 31.17 -2.68 -36.52
CA GLN A 282 32.15 -3.18 -37.48
C GLN A 282 32.76 -2.00 -38.26
N ARG A 283 33.87 -1.48 -37.72
CA ARG A 283 34.73 -0.43 -38.33
C ARG A 283 33.99 0.86 -38.70
N GLY A 284 32.96 1.25 -37.94
CA GLY A 284 32.15 2.45 -38.16
C GLY A 284 31.27 2.41 -39.40
N ARG A 285 31.15 1.26 -40.07
CA ARG A 285 30.45 1.11 -41.36
C ARG A 285 29.26 0.18 -41.30
N GLN A 286 29.24 -0.74 -40.33
CA GLN A 286 28.14 -1.65 -40.12
C GLN A 286 27.91 -1.83 -38.62
N PHE A 287 26.69 -1.59 -38.19
CA PHE A 287 26.24 -1.73 -36.81
C PHE A 287 25.23 -2.86 -36.76
N THR A 288 25.35 -3.78 -35.81
CA THR A 288 24.56 -5.01 -35.80
C THR A 288 24.17 -5.39 -34.38
N TYR A 289 22.88 -5.64 -34.20
CA TYR A 289 22.32 -6.29 -33.03
C TYR A 289 21.59 -7.57 -33.45
N ARG A 290 21.71 -8.60 -32.61
CA ARG A 290 21.00 -9.87 -32.72
C ARG A 290 20.70 -10.36 -31.31
N ALA A 291 19.43 -10.60 -31.03
CA ALA A 291 19.00 -11.31 -29.84
C ALA A 291 19.66 -12.70 -29.79
N ARG A 292 20.09 -13.13 -28.60
CA ARG A 292 20.69 -14.45 -28.36
C ARG A 292 19.75 -15.40 -27.63
N SER A 293 18.71 -14.86 -27.01
CA SER A 293 17.68 -15.58 -26.28
C SER A 293 16.32 -14.94 -26.50
N ASP A 294 15.24 -15.63 -26.14
CA ASP A 294 13.88 -15.07 -26.15
C ASP A 294 13.74 -13.94 -25.13
N THR A 295 14.50 -13.96 -24.03
CA THR A 295 14.57 -12.86 -23.06
C THR A 295 15.12 -11.59 -23.69
N ASP A 296 16.13 -11.69 -24.57
CA ASP A 296 16.65 -10.51 -25.30
C ASP A 296 15.61 -9.97 -26.30
N VAL A 297 14.82 -10.85 -26.91
CA VAL A 297 13.72 -10.46 -27.79
C VAL A 297 12.66 -9.70 -27.00
N LEU A 298 12.26 -10.21 -25.82
CA LEU A 298 11.32 -9.51 -24.93
C LEU A 298 11.88 -8.18 -24.43
N ALA A 299 13.17 -8.11 -24.08
CA ALA A 299 13.83 -6.89 -23.63
C ALA A 299 13.97 -5.80 -24.72
N THR A 300 13.68 -6.14 -25.98
CA THR A 300 13.67 -5.23 -27.12
C THR A 300 12.32 -5.20 -27.82
N ASP A 301 11.26 -5.50 -27.07
CA ASP A 301 9.86 -5.49 -27.53
C ASP A 301 9.68 -6.28 -28.83
N GLY A 302 10.22 -7.50 -28.89
CA GLY A 302 10.08 -8.35 -30.06
C GLY A 302 11.13 -8.15 -31.16
N LEU A 303 12.03 -7.16 -31.07
CA LEU A 303 13.05 -6.94 -32.10
C LEU A 303 14.18 -7.98 -32.01
N ALA A 304 14.16 -8.94 -32.92
CA ALA A 304 15.15 -10.03 -32.93
C ALA A 304 16.48 -9.66 -33.60
N SER A 305 16.47 -8.77 -34.60
CA SER A 305 17.71 -8.37 -35.28
C SER A 305 17.63 -6.98 -35.91
N LEU A 306 18.74 -6.25 -35.83
CA LEU A 306 18.95 -4.94 -36.43
C LEU A 306 20.30 -4.92 -37.15
N VAL A 307 20.31 -4.46 -38.40
CA VAL A 307 21.53 -4.19 -39.16
C VAL A 307 21.43 -2.82 -39.80
N LEU A 308 22.37 -1.96 -39.45
CA LEU A 308 22.57 -0.65 -40.05
C LEU A 308 23.90 -0.65 -40.81
N LYS A 309 23.92 -0.10 -42.02
CA LYS A 309 25.16 0.09 -42.77
C LYS A 309 25.26 1.52 -43.27
N ASN A 310 26.38 2.17 -42.99
CA ASN A 310 26.67 3.51 -43.47
C ASN A 310 27.57 3.45 -44.71
N ARG A 311 27.12 4.10 -45.79
CA ARG A 311 27.93 4.36 -46.99
C ARG A 311 27.89 5.86 -47.31
N ARG A 312 28.87 6.61 -46.79
CA ARG A 312 29.05 8.05 -47.05
C ARG A 312 27.80 8.87 -46.70
N GLY A 313 27.24 8.67 -45.50
CA GLY A 313 26.06 9.41 -45.01
C GLY A 313 24.72 8.81 -45.47
N LYS A 314 24.74 7.83 -46.37
CA LYS A 314 23.55 7.04 -46.72
C LYS A 314 23.49 5.77 -45.88
N TRP A 315 22.46 5.65 -45.06
CA TRP A 315 22.25 4.51 -44.20
C TRP A 315 21.28 3.51 -44.84
N SER A 316 21.60 2.23 -44.75
CA SER A 316 20.65 1.16 -45.06
C SER A 316 20.32 0.38 -43.80
N LEU A 317 19.02 0.23 -43.54
CA LEU A 317 18.47 -0.48 -42.40
C LEU A 317 17.89 -1.83 -42.83
N LYS A 318 18.09 -2.84 -41.99
CA LYS A 318 17.33 -4.10 -42.01
C LYS A 318 16.96 -4.49 -40.58
N VAL A 319 15.66 -4.64 -40.32
CA VAL A 319 15.12 -5.08 -39.03
C VAL A 319 14.29 -6.34 -39.22
N ARG A 320 14.29 -7.20 -38.23
CA ARG A 320 13.33 -8.29 -38.07
C ARG A 320 12.95 -8.44 -36.62
N GLY A 321 11.71 -8.83 -36.38
CA GLY A 321 11.21 -9.15 -35.06
C GLY A 321 9.91 -9.93 -35.10
N ILE A 322 9.36 -10.19 -33.93
CA ILE A 322 8.06 -10.80 -33.70
C ILE A 322 7.42 -10.13 -32.48
N THR A 323 6.21 -9.60 -32.63
CA THR A 323 5.47 -8.95 -31.54
C THR A 323 3.96 -9.16 -31.74
N PRO A 324 3.17 -9.41 -30.70
CA PRO A 324 1.72 -9.42 -30.79
C PRO A 324 1.13 -8.03 -31.10
N ASP A 325 1.83 -6.94 -30.77
CA ASP A 325 1.28 -5.56 -30.82
C ASP A 325 0.94 -5.13 -32.25
N LEU A 326 1.68 -5.66 -33.24
CA LEU A 326 1.44 -5.38 -34.66
C LEU A 326 0.22 -6.11 -35.23
N ALA A 327 -0.48 -6.94 -34.46
CA ALA A 327 -1.71 -7.60 -34.92
C ALA A 327 -2.80 -6.60 -35.31
N SER A 328 -2.90 -5.49 -34.58
CA SER A 328 -3.91 -4.45 -34.81
C SER A 328 -3.74 -3.70 -36.15
N VAL A 329 -2.54 -3.71 -36.73
CA VAL A 329 -2.22 -2.97 -37.97
C VAL A 329 -2.15 -3.85 -39.22
N MET A 330 -2.46 -5.14 -39.11
CA MET A 330 -2.42 -6.08 -40.24
C MET A 330 -3.38 -5.69 -41.38
N SER A 331 -4.50 -5.06 -41.06
CA SER A 331 -5.50 -4.59 -42.02
C SER A 331 -5.47 -3.08 -42.28
N GLU A 332 -4.51 -2.36 -41.69
CA GLU A 332 -4.42 -0.91 -41.87
C GLU A 332 -3.89 -0.57 -43.26
N SER A 333 -4.52 0.41 -43.91
CA SER A 333 -4.17 0.83 -45.27
C SER A 333 -3.04 1.85 -45.31
N GLN A 334 -2.77 2.52 -44.19
CA GLN A 334 -1.74 3.54 -44.06
C GLN A 334 -1.07 3.45 -42.71
N LEU A 335 0.27 3.47 -42.70
CA LEU A 335 1.09 3.50 -41.51
C LEU A 335 2.13 4.63 -41.58
N ALA A 336 2.73 4.94 -40.45
CA ALA A 336 3.92 5.75 -40.34
C ALA A 336 5.04 4.94 -39.69
N LEU A 337 6.28 5.18 -40.12
CA LEU A 337 7.48 4.59 -39.56
C LEU A 337 8.43 5.69 -39.08
N THR A 338 8.87 5.58 -37.84
CA THR A 338 9.88 6.48 -37.28
C THR A 338 11.07 5.67 -36.78
N LEU A 339 12.27 6.14 -37.07
CA LEU A 339 13.52 5.63 -36.50
C LEU A 339 14.16 6.71 -35.67
N TRP A 340 14.45 6.40 -34.42
CA TRP A 340 15.12 7.29 -33.49
C TRP A 340 16.55 6.84 -33.24
N PHE A 341 17.43 7.83 -33.13
CA PHE A 341 18.82 7.74 -32.72
C PHE A 341 19.01 8.82 -31.65
N ASP A 342 18.65 8.48 -30.41
CA ASP A 342 18.51 9.47 -29.33
C ASP A 342 17.57 10.61 -29.75
N THR A 343 18.07 11.85 -29.85
CA THR A 343 17.30 13.04 -30.23
C THR A 343 17.18 13.26 -31.74
N THR A 344 17.93 12.51 -32.55
CA THR A 344 17.84 12.56 -34.01
C THR A 344 16.85 11.50 -34.50
N CYS A 345 16.00 11.84 -35.45
CA CYS A 345 15.05 10.88 -36.01
C CYS A 345 15.00 10.92 -37.53
N ALA A 346 14.48 9.84 -38.11
CA ALA A 346 14.06 9.81 -39.49
C ALA A 346 12.68 9.16 -39.64
N GLN A 347 11.81 9.73 -40.47
CA GLN A 347 10.41 9.37 -40.52
C GLN A 347 9.85 9.25 -41.93
N ASP A 348 8.90 8.33 -42.10
CA ASP A 348 7.95 8.25 -43.20
C ASP A 348 6.53 8.26 -42.61
N THR A 349 5.67 9.18 -43.05
CA THR A 349 4.31 9.36 -42.50
C THR A 349 3.20 8.86 -43.44
N SER A 350 3.56 8.24 -44.56
CA SER A 350 2.63 7.95 -45.65
C SER A 350 2.89 6.58 -46.26
N LEU A 351 3.19 5.60 -45.40
CA LEU A 351 3.48 4.25 -45.83
C LEU A 351 2.18 3.56 -46.24
N LEU A 352 2.04 3.24 -47.52
CA LEU A 352 0.85 2.56 -48.02
C LEU A 352 0.98 1.06 -47.82
N CYS A 353 -0.06 0.46 -47.27
CA CYS A 353 -0.09 -0.95 -46.90
C CYS A 353 -1.19 -1.69 -47.67
N GLU A 354 -0.84 -2.87 -48.19
CA GLU A 354 -1.78 -3.81 -48.79
C GLU A 354 -1.64 -5.16 -48.09
N GLY A 355 -2.75 -5.73 -47.62
CA GLY A 355 -2.73 -6.97 -46.84
C GLY A 355 -4.09 -7.51 -46.46
N ASP A 356 -4.06 -8.69 -45.87
CA ASP A 356 -5.18 -9.37 -45.22
C ASP A 356 -4.81 -9.75 -43.77
N SER A 357 -5.65 -10.55 -43.11
CA SER A 357 -5.42 -11.01 -41.73
C SER A 357 -4.14 -11.84 -41.55
N ASP A 358 -3.61 -12.44 -42.61
CA ASP A 358 -2.46 -13.34 -42.55
C ASP A 358 -1.16 -12.62 -42.93
N ARG A 359 -1.23 -11.63 -43.84
CA ARG A 359 -0.05 -10.94 -44.33
C ARG A 359 -0.34 -9.52 -44.83
N ALA A 360 0.47 -8.57 -44.36
CA ALA A 360 0.51 -7.21 -44.89
C ALA A 360 1.88 -6.86 -45.50
N SER A 361 1.87 -6.04 -46.54
CA SER A 361 3.06 -5.51 -47.18
C SER A 361 2.90 -4.01 -47.41
N CYS A 362 3.83 -3.23 -46.87
CA CYS A 362 3.83 -1.79 -47.01
C CYS A 362 5.07 -1.29 -47.75
N ARG A 363 4.92 -0.21 -48.53
CA ARG A 363 5.98 0.33 -49.39
C ARG A 363 5.99 1.84 -49.47
#